data_AF-Q6GWX9-F1
#
_entry.id   AF-Q6GWX9-F1
#
_cell.length_a   1.000
_cell.length_b   1.000
_cell.length_c   1.000
_cell.angle_alpha   90.00
_cell.angle_beta   90.00
_cell.angle_gamma   90.00
#
_symmetry.space_group_name_H-M   'P 1'
#
loop_
_entity.id
_entity.type
_entity.pdbx_description
1 polymer ?
#
loop_
_entity_poly.entity_id
_entity_poly.type
_entity_poly.pdbx_seq_one_letter_code
_entity_poly.pdbx_strand_id
1 'polypeptide(L)'
;SIELVNKPSIPGGVQVSLLKEYYKDGYDIVRDIDSTVGVAISDASLPPRIWNGFLAPKAYKNVFLDTYHNQVFDDIFRTFTIDQHVKLACSLPHDRLRGADKPLIVKEWSGAMTDCAMYLNGRGIGSRFDGSFHSGKPSGACGARSKGSSSELSAQQKRDTRRYIEAQLDAFEVGAGWYFWTWKTEGAPGWDM
;
A
#
# COMPACT_ATOMS: atom_id res chain seq x y z
N SER A 1 -13.34 11.85 6.05
CA SER A 1 -12.27 12.67 5.46
C SER A 1 -12.36 12.59 3.94
N ILE A 2 -11.65 13.47 3.23
CA ILE A 2 -11.49 13.43 1.77
C ILE A 2 -9.99 13.29 1.48
N GLU A 3 -9.63 12.32 0.66
CA GLU A 3 -8.27 12.21 0.13
C GLU A 3 -8.13 13.08 -1.13
N LEU A 4 -7.13 13.97 -1.16
CA LEU A 4 -7.01 14.97 -2.23
C LEU A 4 -6.53 14.39 -3.56
N VAL A 5 -5.63 13.40 -3.54
CA VAL A 5 -5.18 12.66 -4.74
C VAL A 5 -4.52 11.34 -4.35
N ASN A 6 -4.90 10.26 -5.03
CA ASN A 6 -4.33 8.94 -4.82
C ASN A 6 -2.98 8.78 -5.52
N LYS A 7 -1.93 8.38 -4.77
CA LYS A 7 -0.62 7.92 -5.27
C LYS A 7 -0.03 8.80 -6.39
N PRO A 8 0.17 10.11 -6.17
CA PRO A 8 0.86 10.95 -7.14
C PRO A 8 2.28 10.42 -7.41
N SER A 9 2.65 10.26 -8.68
CA SER A 9 3.88 9.58 -9.09
C SER A 9 5.05 10.57 -9.22
N ILE A 10 5.88 10.66 -8.18
CA ILE A 10 7.14 11.43 -8.23
C ILE A 10 8.07 10.93 -9.35
N PRO A 11 8.32 9.60 -9.51
CA PRO A 11 9.10 9.09 -10.63
C PRO A 11 8.46 9.34 -11.99
N GLY A 12 7.13 9.52 -12.04
CA GLY A 12 6.38 9.87 -13.24
C GLY A 12 6.43 11.35 -13.60
N GLY A 13 7.18 12.19 -12.86
CA GLY A 13 7.38 13.61 -13.16
C GLY A 13 6.62 14.58 -12.25
N VAL A 14 5.90 14.10 -11.24
CA VAL A 14 5.27 14.99 -10.25
C VAL A 14 6.35 15.63 -9.37
N GLN A 15 6.41 16.95 -9.36
CA GLN A 15 7.34 17.69 -8.50
C GLN A 15 6.76 17.84 -7.09
N VAL A 16 7.58 17.56 -6.06
CA VAL A 16 7.15 17.63 -4.65
C VAL A 16 6.70 19.05 -4.25
N SER A 17 7.32 20.10 -4.80
CA SER A 17 6.92 21.49 -4.56
C SER A 17 5.50 21.76 -5.05
N LEU A 18 5.22 21.44 -6.32
CA LEU A 18 3.88 21.60 -6.91
C LEU A 18 2.83 20.72 -6.23
N LEU A 19 3.22 19.52 -5.77
CA LEU A 19 2.32 18.66 -5.01
C LEU A 19 1.98 19.26 -3.63
N LYS A 20 2.93 19.91 -2.97
CA LYS A 20 2.67 20.66 -1.72
C LYS A 20 1.74 21.85 -1.95
N GLU A 21 1.89 22.57 -3.05
CA GLU A 21 0.95 23.64 -3.43
C GLU A 21 -0.46 23.07 -3.64
N TYR A 22 -0.59 22.01 -4.45
CA TYR A 22 -1.87 21.32 -4.67
C TYR A 22 -2.54 20.88 -3.36
N TYR A 23 -1.78 20.28 -2.43
CA TYR A 23 -2.32 19.86 -1.14
C TYR A 23 -2.74 21.04 -0.25
N LYS A 24 -2.01 22.14 -0.29
CA LYS A 24 -2.35 23.35 0.47
C LYS A 24 -3.63 23.98 -0.07
N ASP A 25 -3.74 24.10 -1.38
CA ASP A 25 -4.93 24.65 -2.04
C ASP A 25 -6.17 23.77 -1.77
N GLY A 26 -6.04 22.45 -1.90
CA GLY A 26 -7.11 21.51 -1.59
C GLY A 26 -7.53 21.55 -0.12
N TYR A 27 -6.57 21.69 0.81
CA TYR A 27 -6.87 21.88 2.23
C TYR A 27 -7.66 23.17 2.47
N ASP A 28 -7.23 24.30 1.89
CA ASP A 28 -7.89 25.59 2.08
C ASP A 28 -9.33 25.56 1.56
N ILE A 29 -9.56 24.96 0.39
CA ILE A 29 -10.90 24.78 -0.19
C ILE A 29 -11.80 23.98 0.76
N VAL A 30 -11.32 22.84 1.28
CA VAL A 30 -12.12 22.02 2.21
C VAL A 30 -12.39 22.79 3.50
N ARG A 31 -11.44 23.57 4.01
CA ARG A 31 -11.62 24.35 5.25
C ARG A 31 -12.58 25.52 5.11
N ASP A 32 -12.63 26.14 3.94
CA ASP A 32 -13.57 27.22 3.63
C ASP A 32 -15.02 26.70 3.60
N ILE A 33 -15.21 25.45 3.17
CA ILE A 33 -16.53 24.80 3.09
C ILE A 33 -16.94 24.20 4.43
N ASP A 34 -16.10 23.35 5.03
CA ASP A 34 -16.39 22.66 6.28
C ASP A 34 -15.11 22.36 7.08
N SER A 35 -14.99 23.03 8.23
CA SER A 35 -13.85 22.87 9.14
C SER A 35 -13.77 21.50 9.84
N THR A 36 -14.86 20.73 9.85
CA THR A 36 -14.94 19.42 10.52
C THR A 36 -14.44 18.28 9.64
N VAL A 37 -14.46 18.45 8.31
CA VAL A 37 -14.04 17.41 7.36
C VAL A 37 -12.54 17.17 7.41
N GLY A 38 -12.12 15.94 7.67
CA GLY A 38 -10.70 15.56 7.58
C GLY A 38 -10.16 15.63 6.15
N VAL A 39 -8.91 16.05 5.99
CA VAL A 39 -8.19 16.08 4.69
C VAL A 39 -7.05 15.06 4.77
N ALA A 40 -7.03 14.09 3.86
CA ALA A 40 -5.95 13.12 3.74
C ALA A 40 -5.05 13.50 2.56
N ILE A 41 -3.74 13.42 2.79
CA ILE A 41 -2.71 13.62 1.76
C ILE A 41 -1.89 12.35 1.62
N SER A 42 -1.54 12.01 0.39
CA SER A 42 -0.71 10.83 0.12
C SER A 42 0.77 11.12 0.30
N ASP A 43 1.50 10.15 0.85
CA ASP A 43 2.96 10.21 1.02
C ASP A 43 3.75 10.24 -0.30
N ALA A 44 3.08 10.03 -1.44
CA ALA A 44 3.66 10.01 -2.78
C ALA A 44 4.80 8.98 -2.94
N SER A 45 4.69 7.82 -2.28
CA SER A 45 5.73 6.78 -2.18
C SER A 45 7.00 7.19 -1.42
N LEU A 46 7.04 8.40 -0.86
CA LEU A 46 8.19 8.88 -0.11
C LEU A 46 8.10 8.43 1.36
N PRO A 47 9.23 8.38 2.10
CA PRO A 47 9.17 8.18 3.54
C PRO A 47 8.22 9.19 4.22
N PRO A 48 7.20 8.76 5.00
CA PRO A 48 6.20 9.64 5.58
C PRO A 48 6.77 10.85 6.34
N ARG A 49 7.91 10.68 7.02
CA ARG A 49 8.61 11.74 7.77
C ARG A 49 9.05 12.95 6.92
N ILE A 50 9.16 12.82 5.60
CA ILE A 50 9.47 13.95 4.70
C ILE A 50 8.34 15.00 4.71
N TRP A 51 7.13 14.59 5.07
CA TRP A 51 5.94 15.46 5.16
C TRP A 51 5.79 16.16 6.52
N ASN A 52 6.69 15.91 7.46
CA ASN A 52 6.69 16.61 8.75
C ASN A 52 6.90 18.11 8.56
N GLY A 53 6.20 18.94 9.34
CA GLY A 53 6.22 20.39 9.24
C GLY A 53 5.33 20.98 8.14
N PHE A 54 5.04 20.23 7.07
CA PHE A 54 4.08 20.64 6.05
C PHE A 54 2.65 20.35 6.52
N LEU A 55 1.72 21.31 6.45
CA LEU A 55 0.35 21.18 7.00
C LEU A 55 0.31 20.65 8.45
N ALA A 56 1.24 21.11 9.30
CA ALA A 56 1.45 20.56 10.65
C ALA A 56 0.31 20.91 11.65
N PRO A 57 0.03 20.06 12.66
CA PRO A 57 -1.12 20.22 13.57
C PRO A 57 -1.20 21.52 14.38
N LYS A 58 -0.05 22.23 14.52
CA LYS A 58 0.02 23.53 15.20
C LYS A 58 -0.77 24.60 14.46
N ALA A 59 -0.75 24.58 13.12
CA ALA A 59 -1.41 25.58 12.27
C ALA A 59 -2.58 25.00 11.46
N TYR A 60 -2.62 23.69 11.27
CA TYR A 60 -3.61 23.00 10.44
C TYR A 60 -4.36 21.97 11.26
N LYS A 61 -5.65 21.76 10.97
CA LYS A 61 -6.53 20.85 11.73
C LYS A 61 -7.07 19.74 10.84
N ASN A 62 -7.30 18.58 11.44
CA ASN A 62 -7.88 17.41 10.77
C ASN A 62 -7.14 17.02 9.48
N VAL A 63 -5.80 17.03 9.51
CA VAL A 63 -4.95 16.57 8.40
C VAL A 63 -4.42 15.18 8.72
N PHE A 64 -4.58 14.26 7.79
CA PHE A 64 -4.14 12.87 7.87
C PHE A 64 -3.09 12.62 6.79
N LEU A 65 -2.08 11.82 7.11
CA LEU A 65 -1.14 11.32 6.11
C LEU A 65 -1.56 9.89 5.76
N ASP A 66 -1.60 9.57 4.49
CA ASP A 66 -1.82 8.21 4.04
C ASP A 66 -0.54 7.62 3.43
N THR A 67 -0.37 6.32 3.64
CA THR A 67 0.68 5.50 3.04
C THR A 67 0.05 4.20 2.58
N TYR A 68 0.78 3.44 1.77
CA TYR A 68 0.35 2.14 1.28
C TYR A 68 1.54 1.21 1.25
N HIS A 69 1.26 -0.08 1.40
CA HIS A 69 2.31 -1.08 1.50
C HIS A 69 1.96 -2.35 0.72
N ASN A 70 2.87 -2.73 -0.17
CA ASN A 70 2.79 -3.98 -0.93
C ASN A 70 4.20 -4.52 -1.13
N GLN A 71 4.34 -5.85 -1.15
CA GLN A 71 5.63 -6.53 -1.35
C GLN A 71 5.56 -7.43 -2.59
N VAL A 72 5.07 -6.89 -3.73
CA VAL A 72 4.88 -7.68 -4.95
C VAL A 72 5.31 -6.99 -6.25
N PHE A 73 5.48 -5.67 -6.26
CA PHE A 73 5.65 -4.88 -7.50
C PHE A 73 7.11 -4.63 -7.91
N ASP A 74 8.06 -5.18 -7.15
CA ASP A 74 9.50 -5.11 -7.42
C ASP A 74 10.06 -6.52 -7.62
N ASP A 75 11.04 -6.67 -8.51
CA ASP A 75 11.67 -7.96 -8.81
C ASP A 75 12.31 -8.61 -7.58
N ILE A 76 12.75 -7.83 -6.59
CA ILE A 76 13.31 -8.37 -5.34
C ILE A 76 12.33 -9.28 -4.59
N PHE A 77 11.03 -8.98 -4.66
CA PHE A 77 10.01 -9.73 -3.92
C PHE A 77 9.69 -11.08 -4.53
N ARG A 78 10.06 -11.33 -5.80
CA ARG A 78 9.79 -12.60 -6.46
C ARG A 78 10.42 -13.79 -5.75
N THR A 79 11.54 -13.56 -5.06
CA THR A 79 12.32 -14.62 -4.39
C THR A 79 12.15 -14.56 -2.88
N PHE A 80 11.27 -13.72 -2.36
CA PHE A 80 11.05 -13.64 -0.92
C PHE A 80 10.42 -14.95 -0.41
N THR A 81 10.99 -15.44 0.69
CA THR A 81 10.33 -16.45 1.52
C THR A 81 9.26 -15.77 2.38
N ILE A 82 8.35 -16.57 2.94
CA ILE A 82 7.38 -16.07 3.92
C ILE A 82 8.06 -15.37 5.10
N ASP A 83 9.20 -15.88 5.58
CA ASP A 83 9.91 -15.27 6.71
C ASP A 83 10.50 -13.90 6.34
N GLN A 84 10.92 -13.71 5.08
CA GLN A 84 11.37 -12.40 4.58
C GLN A 84 10.22 -11.42 4.44
N HIS A 85 9.04 -11.86 3.96
CA HIS A 85 7.84 -11.04 3.91
C HIS A 85 7.40 -10.57 5.30
N VAL A 86 7.31 -11.51 6.25
CA VAL A 86 6.95 -11.24 7.65
C VAL A 86 7.97 -10.30 8.27
N LYS A 87 9.28 -10.56 8.11
CA LYS A 87 10.34 -9.71 8.67
C LYS A 87 10.24 -8.28 8.15
N LEU A 88 9.96 -8.10 6.85
CA LEU A 88 9.79 -6.77 6.27
C LEU A 88 8.51 -6.09 6.75
N ALA A 89 7.40 -6.82 6.92
CA ALA A 89 6.18 -6.27 7.52
C ALA A 89 6.43 -5.78 8.96
N CYS A 90 7.13 -6.60 9.77
CA CYS A 90 7.48 -6.25 11.14
C CYS A 90 8.45 -5.06 11.27
N SER A 91 9.17 -4.68 10.21
CA SER A 91 10.07 -3.51 10.25
C SER A 91 9.36 -2.19 9.96
N LEU A 92 8.18 -2.23 9.32
CA LEU A 92 7.42 -1.05 8.94
C LEU A 92 7.14 -0.05 10.08
N PRO A 93 6.80 -0.49 11.31
CA PRO A 93 6.64 0.42 12.43
C PRO A 93 7.82 1.37 12.61
N HIS A 94 9.05 0.84 12.56
CA HIS A 94 10.26 1.63 12.72
C HIS A 94 10.60 2.43 11.46
N ASP A 95 10.56 1.77 10.30
CA ASP A 95 11.12 2.33 9.07
C ASP A 95 10.21 3.41 8.46
N ARG A 96 8.89 3.22 8.56
CA ARG A 96 7.89 3.99 7.81
C ARG A 96 6.82 4.61 8.70
N LEU A 97 6.24 3.85 9.64
CA LEU A 97 4.96 4.22 10.25
C LEU A 97 5.09 5.12 11.48
N ARG A 98 6.20 5.04 12.23
CA ARG A 98 6.45 5.92 13.39
C ARG A 98 7.18 7.20 12.99
N GLY A 99 6.87 8.26 13.74
CA GLY A 99 7.56 9.55 13.66
C GLY A 99 6.96 10.56 12.68
N ALA A 100 5.80 10.26 12.07
CA ALA A 100 5.00 11.27 11.38
C ALA A 100 4.40 12.26 12.40
N ASP A 101 4.30 13.53 12.05
CA ASP A 101 3.71 14.59 12.88
C ASP A 101 2.18 14.69 12.73
N LYS A 102 1.56 13.77 11.98
CA LYS A 102 0.12 13.65 11.74
C LYS A 102 -0.32 12.20 11.99
N PRO A 103 -1.61 11.96 12.26
CA PRO A 103 -2.16 10.60 12.19
C PRO A 103 -1.86 9.99 10.82
N LEU A 104 -1.17 8.85 10.82
CA LEU A 104 -0.77 8.12 9.63
C LEU A 104 -1.67 6.89 9.45
N ILE A 105 -2.26 6.74 8.28
CA ILE A 105 -3.16 5.63 7.92
C ILE A 105 -2.50 4.79 6.84
N VAL A 106 -2.50 3.47 7.01
CA VAL A 106 -2.09 2.54 5.94
C VAL A 106 -3.30 2.24 5.06
N LYS A 107 -3.53 3.10 4.07
CA LYS A 107 -4.79 3.10 3.31
C LYS A 107 -4.93 2.00 2.27
N GLU A 108 -3.84 1.36 1.89
CA GLU A 108 -3.88 0.23 0.96
C GLU A 108 -2.78 -0.78 1.29
N TRP A 109 -3.19 -2.03 1.46
CA TRP A 109 -2.35 -3.21 1.63
C TRP A 109 -3.15 -4.46 1.25
N SER A 110 -2.51 -5.61 1.12
CA SER A 110 -3.20 -6.86 0.74
C SER A 110 -2.56 -8.10 1.38
N GLY A 111 -3.19 -9.26 1.17
CA GLY A 111 -2.63 -10.57 1.52
C GLY A 111 -1.72 -11.16 0.44
N ALA A 112 -1.46 -10.43 -0.65
CA ALA A 112 -0.70 -10.92 -1.78
C ALA A 112 0.83 -10.90 -1.50
N MET A 113 1.47 -12.05 -1.68
CA MET A 113 2.93 -12.21 -1.66
C MET A 113 3.52 -12.42 -3.07
N THR A 114 2.68 -12.31 -4.11
CA THR A 114 3.08 -12.43 -5.51
C THR A 114 2.26 -11.49 -6.37
N ASP A 115 2.78 -11.07 -7.50
CA ASP A 115 2.05 -10.28 -8.51
C ASP A 115 1.27 -11.15 -9.52
N CYS A 116 0.82 -12.33 -9.09
CA CYS A 116 0.20 -13.35 -9.96
C CYS A 116 -1.23 -13.04 -10.42
N ALA A 117 -1.96 -12.21 -9.66
CA ALA A 117 -3.36 -11.90 -9.97
C ALA A 117 -3.47 -11.39 -11.40
N MET A 118 -4.42 -11.94 -12.17
CA MET A 118 -4.56 -11.60 -13.58
C MET A 118 -4.70 -10.07 -13.76
N TYR A 119 -3.89 -9.51 -14.67
CA TYR A 119 -3.89 -8.09 -15.02
C TYR A 119 -3.54 -7.14 -13.88
N LEU A 120 -3.01 -7.64 -12.77
CA LEU A 120 -2.54 -6.80 -11.67
C LEU A 120 -1.47 -5.80 -12.15
N ASN A 121 -0.59 -6.24 -13.04
CA ASN A 121 0.44 -5.41 -13.66
C ASN A 121 -0.04 -4.64 -14.91
N GLY A 122 -1.31 -4.75 -15.27
CA GLY A 122 -1.90 -4.20 -16.49
C GLY A 122 -2.35 -5.26 -17.49
N ARG A 123 -3.29 -4.90 -18.36
CA ARG A 123 -3.84 -5.81 -19.37
C ARG A 123 -2.77 -6.20 -20.38
N GLY A 124 -2.60 -7.51 -20.60
CA GLY A 124 -1.57 -8.04 -21.51
C GLY A 124 -0.16 -8.07 -20.93
N ILE A 125 -0.01 -7.68 -19.66
CA ILE A 125 1.26 -7.68 -18.94
C ILE A 125 1.25 -8.83 -17.93
N GLY A 126 2.30 -9.66 -17.96
CA GLY A 126 2.40 -10.88 -17.15
C GLY A 126 2.73 -10.63 -15.66
N SER A 127 3.15 -11.69 -14.97
CA SER A 127 3.63 -11.67 -13.58
C SER A 127 5.15 -11.80 -13.54
N ARG A 128 5.78 -11.08 -12.62
CA ARG A 128 7.19 -11.26 -12.29
C ARG A 128 7.42 -12.65 -11.68
N PHE A 129 6.53 -13.09 -10.80
CA PHE A 129 6.67 -14.36 -10.07
C PHE A 129 6.83 -15.58 -10.98
N ASP A 130 6.06 -15.68 -12.06
CA ASP A 130 6.16 -16.77 -13.06
C ASP A 130 7.04 -16.44 -14.27
N GLY A 131 7.68 -15.27 -14.28
CA GLY A 131 8.59 -14.83 -15.34
C GLY A 131 7.92 -14.33 -16.62
N SER A 132 6.60 -14.13 -16.65
CA SER A 132 5.87 -13.64 -17.83
C SER A 132 5.82 -12.11 -17.98
N PHE A 133 6.23 -11.32 -16.97
CA PHE A 133 6.29 -9.84 -17.04
C PHE A 133 7.49 -9.32 -17.86
N HIS A 134 8.69 -9.78 -17.52
CA HIS A 134 9.91 -9.61 -18.31
C HIS A 134 10.54 -10.99 -18.39
N SER A 135 10.63 -11.59 -19.58
CA SER A 135 11.15 -12.94 -19.80
C SER A 135 12.34 -13.24 -18.90
N GLY A 136 12.17 -14.17 -17.95
CA GLY A 136 13.17 -14.45 -16.92
C GLY A 136 12.87 -15.75 -16.18
N LYS A 137 13.79 -16.17 -15.31
CA LYS A 137 13.63 -17.43 -14.56
C LYS A 137 12.43 -17.33 -13.60
N PRO A 138 11.43 -18.21 -13.69
CA PRO A 138 10.29 -18.20 -12.78
C PRO A 138 10.75 -18.51 -11.35
N SER A 139 10.15 -17.83 -10.37
CA SER A 139 10.27 -18.21 -8.95
C SER A 139 9.30 -19.33 -8.57
N GLY A 140 8.20 -19.44 -9.32
CA GLY A 140 7.23 -20.51 -9.18
C GLY A 140 6.05 -20.35 -10.14
N ALA A 141 5.05 -21.21 -10.03
CA ALA A 141 3.83 -21.12 -10.83
C ALA A 141 2.75 -20.31 -10.11
N CYS A 142 2.00 -19.47 -10.84
CA CYS A 142 0.95 -18.65 -10.24
C CYS A 142 -0.25 -19.47 -9.75
N GLY A 143 -0.74 -20.43 -10.54
CA GLY A 143 -1.87 -21.29 -10.16
C GLY A 143 -3.11 -20.50 -9.75
N ALA A 144 -3.81 -20.97 -8.71
CA ALA A 144 -5.04 -20.34 -8.17
C ALA A 144 -4.84 -18.89 -7.68
N ARG A 145 -3.59 -18.42 -7.49
CA ARG A 145 -3.31 -17.02 -7.16
C ARG A 145 -3.58 -16.06 -8.33
N SER A 146 -3.62 -16.57 -9.57
CA SER A 146 -3.88 -15.75 -10.76
C SER A 146 -5.38 -15.55 -11.03
N LYS A 147 -6.13 -16.65 -10.98
CA LYS A 147 -7.59 -16.70 -11.08
C LYS A 147 -8.07 -17.80 -10.16
N GLY A 148 -8.85 -17.45 -9.14
CA GLY A 148 -9.39 -18.42 -8.21
C GLY A 148 -9.84 -17.79 -6.90
N SER A 149 -10.03 -18.63 -5.90
CA SER A 149 -10.50 -18.29 -4.56
C SER A 149 -9.51 -18.75 -3.48
N SER A 150 -9.66 -18.22 -2.27
CA SER A 150 -8.85 -18.64 -1.12
C SER A 150 -9.02 -20.13 -0.79
N SER A 151 -10.16 -20.72 -1.16
CA SER A 151 -10.45 -22.15 -0.96
C SER A 151 -9.54 -23.07 -1.79
N GLU A 152 -9.12 -22.63 -2.98
CA GLU A 152 -8.30 -23.37 -3.93
C GLU A 152 -6.78 -23.25 -3.65
N LEU A 153 -6.40 -22.40 -2.70
CA LEU A 153 -5.01 -22.30 -2.24
C LEU A 153 -4.59 -23.57 -1.49
N SER A 154 -3.33 -23.96 -1.66
CA SER A 154 -2.74 -25.07 -0.91
C SER A 154 -2.71 -24.79 0.59
N ALA A 155 -2.62 -25.84 1.41
CA ALA A 155 -2.52 -25.68 2.85
C ALA A 155 -1.33 -24.81 3.28
N GLN A 156 -0.21 -24.89 2.55
CA GLN A 156 0.97 -24.05 2.81
C GLN A 156 0.69 -22.59 2.44
N GLN A 157 0.11 -22.32 1.28
CA GLN A 157 -0.24 -20.96 0.85
C GLN A 157 -1.20 -20.29 1.84
N LYS A 158 -2.21 -21.01 2.34
CA LYS A 158 -3.13 -20.50 3.37
C LYS A 158 -2.41 -20.12 4.66
N ARG A 159 -1.48 -20.96 5.13
CA ARG A 159 -0.66 -20.68 6.32
C ARG A 159 0.22 -19.44 6.12
N ASP A 160 0.89 -19.36 4.98
CA ASP A 160 1.80 -18.24 4.68
C ASP A 160 1.02 -16.92 4.55
N THR A 161 -0.11 -16.93 3.86
CA THR A 161 -1.01 -15.77 3.77
C THR A 161 -1.48 -15.32 5.15
N ARG A 162 -1.86 -16.25 6.03
CA ARG A 162 -2.25 -15.91 7.41
C ARG A 162 -1.11 -15.24 8.18
N ARG A 163 0.10 -15.83 8.15
CA ARG A 163 1.28 -15.28 8.81
C ARG A 163 1.62 -13.88 8.32
N TYR A 164 1.53 -13.65 7.01
CA TYR A 164 1.80 -12.35 6.41
C TYR A 164 0.74 -11.30 6.79
N ILE A 165 -0.54 -11.67 6.77
CA ILE A 165 -1.64 -10.79 7.17
C ILE A 165 -1.51 -10.41 8.66
N GLU A 166 -1.30 -11.37 9.56
CA GLU A 166 -1.13 -11.09 11.00
C GLU A 166 0.05 -10.14 11.26
N ALA A 167 1.20 -10.38 10.63
CA ALA A 167 2.36 -9.50 10.77
C ALA A 167 2.10 -8.07 10.26
N GLN A 168 1.32 -7.93 9.20
CA GLN A 168 0.91 -6.62 8.67
C GLN A 168 -0.08 -5.91 9.61
N LEU A 169 -1.09 -6.62 10.11
CA LEU A 169 -2.03 -6.09 11.10
C LEU A 169 -1.28 -5.55 12.33
N ASP A 170 -0.44 -6.38 12.95
CA ASP A 170 0.38 -5.98 14.10
C ASP A 170 1.26 -4.75 13.80
N ALA A 171 1.81 -4.68 12.58
CA ALA A 171 2.61 -3.54 12.15
C ALA A 171 1.77 -2.26 11.98
N PHE A 172 0.56 -2.36 11.45
CA PHE A 172 -0.28 -1.21 11.12
C PHE A 172 -1.02 -0.63 12.32
N GLU A 173 -1.28 -1.42 13.37
CA GLU A 173 -1.90 -0.97 14.62
C GLU A 173 -1.05 0.05 15.41
N VAL A 174 0.21 0.29 15.02
CA VAL A 174 1.02 1.40 15.58
C VAL A 174 0.62 2.77 15.03
N GLY A 175 -0.11 2.80 13.91
CA GLY A 175 -0.61 4.00 13.24
C GLY A 175 -2.03 4.35 13.66
N ALA A 176 -2.72 5.12 12.82
CA ALA A 176 -4.12 5.51 13.02
C ALA A 176 -5.13 4.51 12.41
N GLY A 177 -4.66 3.35 11.95
CA GLY A 177 -5.47 2.29 11.34
C GLY A 177 -5.05 1.97 9.91
N TRP A 178 -5.83 1.08 9.28
CA TRP A 178 -5.52 0.49 7.98
C TRP A 178 -6.79 0.18 7.18
N TYR A 179 -6.64 0.09 5.85
CA TYR A 179 -7.71 -0.30 4.93
C TYR A 179 -7.18 -1.36 3.96
N PHE A 180 -7.82 -2.53 3.96
CA PHE A 180 -7.45 -3.63 3.06
C PHE A 180 -7.87 -3.29 1.63
N TRP A 181 -6.95 -3.49 0.69
CA TRP A 181 -7.21 -3.42 -0.74
C TRP A 181 -7.40 -4.85 -1.27
N THR A 182 -8.63 -5.29 -1.54
CA THR A 182 -9.91 -4.56 -1.52
C THR A 182 -11.02 -5.41 -0.91
N TRP A 183 -12.22 -4.85 -0.76
CA TRP A 183 -13.38 -5.57 -0.20
C TRP A 183 -13.72 -6.85 -0.97
N LYS A 184 -13.61 -6.82 -2.31
CA LYS A 184 -13.91 -7.99 -3.15
C LYS A 184 -13.22 -7.92 -4.50
N THR A 185 -13.01 -9.09 -5.11
CA THR A 185 -12.60 -9.26 -6.49
C THR A 185 -13.46 -10.31 -7.19
N GLU A 186 -13.30 -10.48 -8.50
CA GLU A 186 -13.97 -11.57 -9.24
C GLU A 186 -13.18 -12.90 -9.17
N GLY A 187 -11.97 -12.89 -8.60
CA GLY A 187 -11.13 -14.10 -8.53
C GLY A 187 -9.63 -13.84 -8.35
N ALA A 188 -9.23 -13.07 -7.34
CA ALA A 188 -7.84 -12.79 -7.00
C ALA A 188 -7.62 -12.93 -5.48
N PRO A 189 -7.33 -14.14 -4.96
CA PRO A 189 -7.46 -14.44 -3.53
C PRO A 189 -6.48 -13.71 -2.60
N GLY A 190 -5.42 -13.09 -3.14
CA GLY A 190 -4.53 -12.23 -2.35
C GLY A 190 -5.05 -10.80 -2.15
N TRP A 191 -6.11 -10.42 -2.86
CA TRP A 191 -6.66 -9.06 -2.96
C TRP A 191 -8.16 -9.02 -2.61
N ASP A 192 -8.69 -10.11 -2.08
CA ASP A 192 -10.10 -10.34 -1.75
C ASP A 192 -10.19 -10.62 -0.24
N MET A 193 -10.98 -9.84 0.49
CA MET A 193 -11.04 -9.85 1.95
C MET A 193 -11.99 -10.93 2.48
#